data_AF-A0A524DGR2-F1
#
_entry.id   AF-A0A524DGR2-F1
#
_cell.length_a   1.000
_cell.length_b   1.000
_cell.length_c   1.000
_cell.angle_alpha   90.00
_cell.angle_beta   90.00
_cell.angle_gamma   90.00
#
_symmetry.space_group_name_H-M   'P 1'
#
loop_
_entity.id
_entity.type
_entity.pdbx_description
1 polymer ?
#
loop_
_entity_poly.entity_id
_entity_poly.type
_entity_poly.pdbx_seq_one_letter_code
_entity_poly.pdbx_strand_id
1 'polypeptide(L)'
;MTNFLENYNQLDSDLDKLKDYFLENVEDLNGPIQIYTHLDSDGLSAGAILGKALFREDFPFKITVLKQLEREEIVKISEETKQSGNF
;
A
#
# COMPACT_ATOMS: atom_id res chain seq x y z
N MET A 1 -17.34 -21.47 -17.08
CA MET A 1 -18.07 -20.62 -16.12
C MET A 1 -17.62 -20.88 -14.68
N THR A 2 -17.26 -22.11 -14.31
CA THR A 2 -16.67 -22.49 -13.00
C THR A 2 -15.37 -21.76 -12.65
N ASN A 3 -14.42 -21.65 -13.60
CA ASN A 3 -13.11 -21.00 -13.37
C ASN A 3 -13.22 -19.51 -12.99
N PHE A 4 -14.19 -18.78 -13.56
CA PHE A 4 -14.39 -17.36 -13.19
C PHE A 4 -14.86 -17.20 -11.75
N LEU A 5 -15.84 -18.00 -11.32
CA LEU A 5 -16.39 -17.92 -9.97
C LEU A 5 -15.35 -18.32 -8.92
N GLU A 6 -14.54 -19.33 -9.24
CA GLU A 6 -13.44 -19.78 -8.39
C GLU A 6 -12.36 -18.68 -8.23
N ASN A 7 -11.94 -18.05 -9.34
CA ASN A 7 -10.98 -16.94 -9.29
C ASN A 7 -11.54 -15.72 -8.54
N TYR A 8 -12.83 -15.42 -8.72
CA TYR A 8 -13.49 -14.33 -8.01
C TYR A 8 -13.49 -14.58 -6.49
N ASN A 9 -13.90 -15.78 -6.07
CA ASN A 9 -13.93 -16.13 -4.65
C ASN A 9 -12.52 -16.13 -4.03
N GLN A 10 -11.51 -16.56 -4.80
CA GLN A 10 -10.12 -16.50 -4.35
C GLN A 10 -9.66 -15.05 -4.17
N LEU A 11 -9.94 -14.17 -5.13
CA LEU A 11 -9.62 -12.74 -5.03
C LEU A 11 -10.29 -12.10 -3.82
N ASP A 12 -11.58 -12.35 -3.61
CA ASP A 12 -12.34 -11.81 -2.49
C ASP A 12 -11.75 -12.26 -1.15
N SER A 13 -11.42 -13.56 -1.02
CA SER A 13 -10.76 -14.08 0.17
C SER A 13 -9.38 -13.46 0.42
N ASP A 14 -8.61 -13.19 -0.64
CA ASP A 14 -7.27 -12.62 -0.52
C ASP A 14 -7.32 -11.13 -0.14
N LEU A 15 -8.30 -10.40 -0.67
CA LEU A 15 -8.55 -9.00 -0.28
C LEU A 15 -8.96 -8.89 1.19
N ASP A 16 -9.82 -9.78 1.68
CA ASP A 16 -10.23 -9.80 3.08
C ASP A 16 -9.05 -10.09 4.01
N LYS A 17 -8.25 -11.12 3.70
CA LYS A 17 -7.04 -11.44 4.49
C LYS A 17 -6.04 -10.29 4.51
N LEU A 18 -5.84 -9.62 3.38
CA LEU A 18 -4.94 -8.48 3.29
C LEU A 18 -5.44 -7.30 4.12
N LYS A 19 -6.75 -6.99 4.05
CA LYS A 19 -7.37 -5.94 4.85
C LYS A 19 -7.24 -6.24 6.34
N ASP A 20 -7.55 -7.46 6.76
CA ASP A 20 -7.46 -7.86 8.17
C ASP A 20 -6.01 -7.77 8.67
N TYR A 21 -5.06 -8.33 7.91
CA TYR A 21 -3.63 -8.21 8.22
C TYR A 21 -3.18 -6.76 8.33
N PHE A 22 -3.59 -5.90 7.40
CA PHE A 22 -3.25 -4.49 7.44
C PHE A 22 -3.79 -3.82 8.71
N LEU A 23 -5.07 -4.00 9.03
CA LEU A 23 -5.70 -3.39 10.21
C LEU A 23 -5.11 -3.90 11.53
N GLU A 24 -4.73 -5.18 11.60
CA GLU A 24 -4.09 -5.76 12.79
C GLU A 24 -2.68 -5.19 13.05
N ASN A 25 -1.98 -4.76 11.99
CA ASN A 25 -0.56 -4.34 12.09
C ASN A 25 -0.39 -2.81 12.01
N VAL A 26 -1.40 -2.06 11.55
CA VAL A 26 -1.27 -0.60 11.34
C VAL A 26 -1.10 0.16 12.65
N GLU A 27 -1.66 -0.32 13.77
CA GLU A 27 -1.53 0.31 15.09
C GLU A 27 -0.10 0.21 15.65
N ASP A 28 0.65 -0.83 15.25
CA ASP A 28 2.04 -1.05 15.67
C ASP A 28 3.05 -0.21 14.85
N LEU A 29 2.58 0.49 13.81
CA LEU A 29 3.43 1.35 12.98
C LEU A 29 3.71 2.69 13.68
N ASN A 30 4.99 2.98 13.95
CA ASN A 30 5.43 4.26 14.46
C ASN A 30 5.57 5.32 13.34
N GLY A 31 4.44 5.69 12.73
CA GLY A 31 4.41 6.83 11.81
C GLY A 31 3.43 6.70 10.65
N PRO A 32 3.49 7.65 9.69
CA PRO A 32 2.58 7.65 8.56
C PRO A 32 2.84 6.48 7.60
N ILE A 33 1.76 5.89 7.09
CA ILE A 33 1.80 4.85 6.06
C ILE A 33 2.44 5.42 4.79
N GLN A 34 3.48 4.74 4.29
CA GLN A 34 4.16 5.12 3.05
C GLN A 34 3.52 4.41 1.86
N ILE A 35 3.00 5.17 0.90
CA ILE A 35 2.45 4.65 -0.35
C ILE A 35 3.42 5.01 -1.48
N TYR A 36 3.96 4.01 -2.16
CA TYR A 36 4.76 4.20 -3.38
C TYR A 36 3.94 3.77 -4.58
N THR A 37 3.76 4.66 -5.57
CA THR A 37 2.94 4.38 -6.75
C THR A 37 3.61 4.83 -8.05
N HIS A 38 3.12 4.33 -9.18
CA HIS A 38 3.70 4.56 -10.50
C HIS A 38 3.27 5.90 -11.13
N LEU A 39 4.15 6.49 -11.95
CA LEU A 39 3.92 7.74 -12.69
C LEU A 39 3.14 7.49 -14.00
N ASP A 40 1.93 6.97 -13.87
CA ASP A 40 0.95 6.87 -14.94
C ASP A 40 -0.48 7.00 -14.42
N SER A 41 -1.47 6.94 -15.31
CA SER A 41 -2.87 7.07 -14.92
C SER A 41 -3.32 5.99 -13.94
N ASP A 42 -2.80 4.77 -14.07
CA ASP A 42 -3.16 3.65 -13.20
C ASP A 42 -2.61 3.85 -11.79
N GLY A 43 -1.30 4.12 -11.68
CA GLY A 43 -0.62 4.39 -10.41
C GLY A 43 -1.16 5.63 -9.70
N LEU A 44 -1.42 6.73 -10.42
CA LEU A 44 -2.00 7.93 -9.81
C LEU A 44 -3.42 7.68 -9.31
N SER A 45 -4.22 6.92 -10.06
CA SER A 45 -5.59 6.58 -9.64
C SER A 45 -5.57 5.64 -8.44
N ALA A 46 -4.73 4.60 -8.45
CA ALA A 46 -4.54 3.68 -7.33
C ALA A 46 -4.07 4.42 -6.07
N GLY A 47 -3.07 5.31 -6.22
CA GLY A 47 -2.57 6.14 -5.12
C GLY A 47 -3.65 7.05 -4.54
N ALA A 48 -4.50 7.64 -5.39
CA ALA A 48 -5.63 8.46 -4.95
C ALA A 48 -6.72 7.65 -4.23
N ILE A 49 -7.01 6.42 -4.69
CA ILE A 49 -7.95 5.50 -4.03
C ILE A 49 -7.46 5.18 -2.62
N LEU A 50 -6.19 4.75 -2.49
CA LEU A 50 -5.58 4.44 -1.19
C LEU A 50 -5.53 5.66 -0.29
N GLY A 51 -5.05 6.81 -0.80
CA GLY A 51 -5.01 8.05 -0.03
C GLY A 51 -6.38 8.49 0.46
N LYS A 52 -7.43 8.33 -0.36
CA LYS A 52 -8.80 8.68 0.07
C LYS A 52 -9.35 7.70 1.09
N ALA A 53 -9.01 6.41 0.98
CA ALA A 53 -9.39 5.40 1.97
C ALA A 53 -8.74 5.69 3.33
N LEU A 54 -7.42 5.86 3.36
CA LEU A 54 -6.68 6.17 4.60
C LEU A 54 -7.12 7.50 5.22
N PHE A 55 -7.38 8.52 4.40
CA PHE A 55 -7.92 9.79 4.87
C PHE A 55 -9.30 9.65 5.56
N ARG A 56 -10.14 8.71 5.10
CA ARG A 56 -11.47 8.49 5.71
C ARG A 56 -11.38 7.79 7.06
N GLU A 57 -10.36 6.97 7.25
CA GLU A 57 -10.08 6.23 8.49
C GLU A 57 -9.13 6.98 9.44
N ASP A 58 -8.84 8.27 9.15
CA ASP A 58 -7.92 9.12 9.91
C ASP A 58 -6.50 8.56 10.08
N PHE A 59 -6.06 7.70 9.14
CA PHE A 59 -4.70 7.21 9.12
C PHE A 59 -3.76 8.22 8.45
N PRO A 60 -2.66 8.63 9.11
CA PRO A 60 -1.67 9.49 8.48
C PRO A 60 -0.92 8.74 7.38
N PHE A 61 -0.72 9.35 6.22
CA PHE A 61 -0.03 8.72 5.10
C PHE A 61 0.81 9.72 4.28
N LYS A 62 1.78 9.19 3.53
CA LYS A 62 2.58 9.92 2.54
C LYS A 62 2.59 9.15 1.23
N ILE A 63 2.23 9.83 0.14
CA ILE A 63 2.27 9.26 -1.22
C ILE A 63 3.53 9.75 -1.93
N THR A 64 4.31 8.80 -2.43
CA THR A 64 5.50 9.02 -3.26
C THR A 64 5.25 8.43 -4.64
N VAL A 65 5.31 9.27 -5.67
CA VAL A 65 5.15 8.84 -7.07
C VAL A 65 6.52 8.58 -7.67
N LEU A 66 6.73 7.37 -8.18
CA LEU A 66 7.97 6.90 -8.79
C LEU A 66 7.76 6.62 -10.28
N LYS A 67 8.76 6.91 -11.10
CA LYS A 67 8.74 6.53 -12.51
C LYS A 67 8.88 5.01 -12.69
N GLN A 68 9.72 4.36 -11.89
CA GLN A 68 9.92 2.92 -11.88
C GLN A 68 10.54 2.54 -10.53
N LEU A 69 10.22 1.35 -10.02
CA LEU A 69 10.83 0.83 -8.80
C LEU A 69 12.20 0.22 -9.11
N GLU A 70 13.20 1.08 -9.21
CA GLU A 70 14.59 0.68 -9.44
C GLU A 70 15.31 0.34 -8.14
N ARG A 71 16.45 -0.36 -8.24
CA ARG A 71 17.27 -0.72 -7.09
C ARG A 71 17.65 0.49 -6.23
N GLU A 72 17.96 1.61 -6.87
CA GLU A 72 18.32 2.86 -6.20
C GLU A 72 17.16 3.37 -5.34
N GLU A 73 15.93 3.28 -5.83
CA GLU A 73 14.74 3.66 -5.07
C GLU A 73 14.49 2.70 -3.90
N ILE A 74 14.66 1.39 -4.10
CA ILE A 74 14.54 0.40 -3.01
C ILE A 74 15.56 0.67 -1.89
N VAL A 75 16.81 1.00 -2.24
CA VAL A 75 17.83 1.34 -1.24
C VAL A 75 17.44 2.59 -0.46
N LYS A 76 16.99 3.65 -1.15
CA LYS A 76 16.50 4.87 -0.49
C LYS A 76 15.34 4.58 0.47
N ILE A 77 14.34 3.80 0.03
CA ILE A 77 13.19 3.40 0.86
C ILE A 77 13.66 2.66 2.12
N SER A 78 14.62 1.75 1.98
CA SER A 78 15.19 1.02 3.12
C SER A 78 15.92 1.95 4.10
N GLU A 79 16.67 2.92 3.60
CA GLU A 79 17.39 3.90 4.42
C GLU A 79 16.43 4.85 5.16
N GLU A 80 15.42 5.37 4.48
CA GLU A 80 14.37 6.22 5.07
C GLU A 80 13.63 5.49 6.20
N THR A 81 13.32 4.21 5.97
CA THR A 81 12.61 3.37 6.95
C THR A 81 13.43 3.17 8.22
N LYS A 82 14.75 2.96 8.10
CA LYS A 82 15.68 2.81 9.25
C LYS A 82 15.83 4.11 10.04
N GLN A 83 15.87 5.26 9.35
CA GLN A 83 16.01 6.57 10.01
C GLN A 83 14.74 6.98 10.75
N SER A 84 13.58 6.53 10.28
CA SER A 84 12.27 6.87 10.85
C SER A 84 11.92 6.06 12.11
N GLY A 85 12.79 5.13 12.55
CA GLY A 85 12.56 4.32 13.75
C GLY A 85 11.41 3.31 13.62
N ASN A 86 11.03 2.96 12.40
CA ASN A 86 9.91 2.06 12.09
C ASN A 86 10.27 0.56 12.13
N PHE A 87 11.47 0.21 12.61
CA PHE A 87 11.91 -1.15 12.94
C PHE A 87 12.89 -1.14 14.10
#